data_AF-A0A1R4AA29-F1
#
_entry.id   AF-A0A1R4AA29-F1
#
_cell.length_a   1.000
_cell.length_b   1.000
_cell.length_c   1.000
_cell.angle_alpha   90.00
_cell.angle_beta   90.00
_cell.angle_gamma   90.00
#
_symmetry.space_group_name_H-M   'P 1'
#
loop_
_entity.id
_entity.type
_entity.pdbx_description
1 polymer ?
#
loop_
_entity_poly.entity_id
_entity_poly.type
_entity_poly.pdbx_seq_one_letter_code
_entity_poly.pdbx_strand_id
1 'polypeptide(L)'
;MNIDWLGTGSKPKKVKIVDTKTVISKTKRKKKPRAREKEIRKIENKYVNGSWKENPESPWDFERLLVENNKLAETWIRYMAYHLNNSNLKLAREVAERGIKAITINDLQGRMNLWIAYLNMEVKYGDNAKDVFKRSINCNDPATMYIKMFRIYSKCGKAELAMETANEGISKFPDLNELWIDLLKFYYKEGKADCAKELHKKASQRCSKREFCYITSQIALLEYKYGDPNSGQDMFEKLLDENAKRMDFWQQYIDAHIKYKLKNFDNMEKSKRTESMEQLRNIFKRATYLGLKPKKMKIIFAKWLSFETDYGDAKSQATVRERARQYVESLG
;
A
#
# COMPACT_ATOMS: atom_id res chain seq x y z
N MET A 1 22.15 5.25 4.12
CA MET A 1 21.30 4.07 3.86
C MET A 1 19.88 4.56 3.65
N ASN A 2 19.16 4.08 2.64
CA ASN A 2 17.83 4.60 2.27
C ASN A 2 16.75 3.71 2.90
N ILE A 3 16.06 4.21 3.92
CA ILE A 3 14.87 3.57 4.50
C ILE A 3 13.69 4.43 4.09
N ASP A 4 12.74 3.84 3.37
CA ASP A 4 11.46 4.47 3.07
C ASP A 4 10.57 4.37 4.30
N TRP A 5 10.61 5.42 5.11
CA TRP A 5 9.90 5.49 6.39
C TRP A 5 8.38 5.65 6.24
N LEU A 6 7.88 6.00 5.05
CA LEU A 6 6.46 6.36 4.83
C LEU A 6 5.82 5.75 3.56
N GLY A 7 6.56 5.04 2.71
CA GLY A 7 6.03 4.43 1.49
C GLY A 7 6.01 5.36 0.27
N THR A 8 6.89 6.37 0.21
CA THR A 8 6.94 7.31 -0.93
C THR A 8 8.34 7.35 -1.52
N GLY A 9 8.49 6.67 -2.66
CA GLY A 9 9.77 6.39 -3.31
C GLY A 9 10.45 7.61 -3.91
N SER A 10 11.23 8.34 -3.11
CA SER A 10 12.17 9.35 -3.62
C SER A 10 13.61 9.02 -3.23
N LYS A 11 14.51 9.01 -4.22
CA LYS A 11 15.93 8.59 -4.10
C LYS A 11 16.84 9.83 -3.94
N PRO A 12 17.78 9.86 -2.98
CA PRO A 12 18.91 10.80 -3.01
C PRO A 12 20.21 10.17 -3.54
N LYS A 13 21.06 11.04 -4.11
CA LYS A 13 22.25 10.74 -4.94
C LYS A 13 23.46 10.25 -4.13
N LYS A 14 24.29 9.44 -4.79
CA LYS A 14 25.55 8.84 -4.28
C LYS A 14 26.64 9.90 -4.04
N VAL A 15 27.38 9.76 -2.94
CA VAL A 15 28.65 10.47 -2.68
C VAL A 15 29.81 9.47 -2.87
N LYS A 16 30.84 9.87 -3.63
CA LYS A 16 32.06 9.09 -3.86
C LYS A 16 33.07 9.31 -2.74
N ILE A 17 33.71 8.23 -2.29
CA ILE A 17 34.83 8.21 -1.35
C ILE A 17 36.12 8.26 -2.18
N VAL A 18 37.07 9.12 -1.80
CA VAL A 18 38.42 9.18 -2.39
C VAL A 18 39.43 8.90 -1.29
N ASP A 19 40.17 7.81 -1.47
CA ASP A 19 41.38 7.50 -0.71
C ASP A 19 42.55 8.36 -1.19
N THR A 20 43.24 9.04 -0.27
CA THR A 20 44.59 9.53 -0.53
C THR A 20 45.47 9.33 0.69
N LYS A 21 46.39 8.37 0.60
CA LYS A 21 47.64 8.35 1.36
C LYS A 21 48.45 9.59 0.94
N THR A 22 48.85 10.44 1.89
CA THR A 22 49.89 11.44 1.59
C THR A 22 50.74 11.84 2.80
N VAL A 23 52.04 11.69 2.57
CA VAL A 23 53.23 11.98 3.36
C VAL A 23 53.15 13.31 4.13
N ILE A 24 53.75 13.32 5.32
CA ILE A 24 53.76 14.43 6.28
C ILE A 24 54.95 15.34 5.96
N SER A 25 54.70 16.54 5.41
CA SER A 25 55.69 17.61 5.29
C SER A 25 55.35 18.81 6.18
N LYS A 26 56.38 19.50 6.66
CA LYS A 26 56.43 20.40 7.83
C LYS A 26 55.65 21.74 7.69
N THR A 27 54.83 21.93 6.65
CA THR A 27 53.90 23.08 6.48
C THR A 27 52.50 22.85 7.08
N LYS A 28 52.26 21.71 7.74
CA LYS A 28 50.95 21.28 8.26
C LYS A 28 50.54 21.92 9.62
N ARG A 29 51.42 22.63 10.34
CA ARG A 29 51.10 23.19 11.68
C ARG A 29 50.28 24.49 11.66
N LYS A 30 50.40 25.36 10.64
CA LYS A 30 49.61 26.62 10.51
C LYS A 30 48.40 26.56 9.57
N LYS A 31 48.27 25.54 8.71
CA LYS A 31 47.09 25.33 7.84
C LYS A 31 45.91 24.62 8.53
N LYS A 32 46.18 23.79 9.55
CA LYS A 32 45.16 23.13 10.40
C LYS A 32 44.22 24.12 11.11
N PRO A 33 44.69 25.21 11.75
CA PRO A 33 43.79 26.15 12.43
C PRO A 33 42.87 26.90 11.47
N ARG A 34 43.35 27.37 10.30
CA ARG A 34 42.50 28.08 9.31
C ARG A 34 41.45 27.20 8.65
N ALA A 35 41.74 25.91 8.43
CA ALA A 35 40.75 24.97 7.89
C ALA A 35 39.66 24.65 8.93
N ARG A 36 40.07 24.40 10.17
CA ARG A 36 39.15 24.23 11.31
C ARG A 36 38.31 25.47 11.54
N GLU A 37 38.90 26.67 11.45
CA GLU A 37 38.18 27.94 11.59
C GLU A 37 37.15 28.14 10.47
N LYS A 38 37.45 27.73 9.24
CA LYS A 38 36.45 27.74 8.14
C LYS A 38 35.32 26.73 8.36
N GLU A 39 35.61 25.56 8.94
CA GLU A 39 34.58 24.60 9.35
C GLU A 39 33.73 25.14 10.50
N ILE A 40 34.35 25.72 11.52
CA ILE A 40 33.68 26.38 12.64
C ILE A 40 32.78 27.50 12.13
N ARG A 41 33.27 28.40 11.27
CA ARG A 41 32.45 29.48 10.67
C ARG A 41 31.29 28.94 9.83
N LYS A 42 31.46 27.81 9.14
CA LYS A 42 30.36 27.16 8.40
C LYS A 42 29.31 26.61 9.36
N ILE A 43 29.74 25.99 10.46
CA ILE A 43 28.86 25.48 11.51
C ILE A 43 28.13 26.63 12.20
N GLU A 44 28.85 27.71 12.55
CA GLU A 44 28.28 28.93 13.13
C GLU A 44 27.23 29.56 12.19
N ASN A 45 27.56 29.72 10.89
CA ASN A 45 26.60 30.22 9.90
C ASN A 45 25.37 29.31 9.75
N LYS A 46 25.54 27.97 9.84
CA LYS A 46 24.43 27.00 9.87
C LYS A 46 23.55 27.17 11.12
N TYR A 47 24.14 27.51 12.27
CA TYR A 47 23.39 27.77 13.50
C TYR A 47 22.63 29.10 13.46
N VAL A 48 23.26 30.12 12.89
CA VAL A 48 22.69 31.48 12.75
C VAL A 48 21.54 31.50 11.74
N ASN A 49 21.65 30.79 10.61
CA ASN A 49 20.62 30.80 9.56
C ASN A 49 19.47 29.79 9.80
N GLY A 50 19.51 29.01 10.89
CA GLY A 50 18.47 28.03 11.24
C GLY A 50 18.48 26.74 10.41
N SER A 51 19.38 26.58 9.43
CA SER A 51 19.42 25.39 8.55
C SER A 51 19.69 24.08 9.28
N TRP A 52 20.26 24.13 10.49
CA TRP A 52 20.45 22.95 11.35
C TRP A 52 19.14 22.28 11.79
N LYS A 53 18.00 22.99 11.81
CA LYS A 53 16.68 22.42 12.17
C LYS A 53 16.19 21.42 11.12
N GLU A 54 16.51 21.67 9.85
CA GLU A 54 16.12 20.83 8.71
C GLU A 54 16.98 19.57 8.64
N ASN A 55 18.28 19.67 8.96
CA ASN A 55 19.20 18.54 8.97
C ASN A 55 20.05 18.49 10.26
N PRO A 56 19.50 17.98 11.37
CA PRO A 56 20.26 17.80 12.61
C PRO A 56 21.34 16.73 12.43
N GLU A 57 22.58 17.04 12.79
CA GLU A 57 23.75 16.18 12.56
C GLU A 57 24.28 15.56 13.87
N SER A 58 23.77 15.97 15.03
CA SER A 58 24.22 15.48 16.34
C SER A 58 23.07 15.22 17.32
N PRO A 59 23.27 14.41 18.38
CA PRO A 59 22.26 14.23 19.43
C PRO A 59 21.87 15.55 20.08
N TRP A 60 22.82 16.48 20.26
CA TRP A 60 22.56 17.78 20.85
C TRP A 60 21.61 18.64 19.99
N ASP A 61 21.77 18.60 18.67
CA ASP A 61 20.84 19.28 17.75
C ASP A 61 19.42 18.71 17.88
N PHE A 62 19.29 17.38 18.01
CA PHE A 62 17.99 16.75 18.24
C PHE A 62 17.37 17.10 19.59
N GLU A 63 18.14 17.09 20.68
CA GLU A 63 17.64 17.51 22.00
C GLU A 63 17.18 18.98 21.96
N ARG A 64 17.91 19.86 21.27
CA ARG A 64 17.49 21.26 21.07
C ARG A 64 16.22 21.37 20.25
N LEU A 65 16.09 20.57 19.18
CA LEU A 65 14.88 20.54 18.35
C LEU A 65 13.65 20.05 19.13
N LEU A 66 13.84 19.10 20.05
CA LEU A 66 12.78 18.60 20.92
C LEU A 66 12.26 19.64 21.92
N VAL A 67 13.04 20.66 22.29
CA VAL A 67 12.56 21.74 23.16
C VAL A 67 11.33 22.43 22.54
N GLU A 68 11.37 22.68 21.23
CA GLU A 68 10.26 23.30 20.50
C GLU A 68 9.23 22.25 20.02
N ASN A 69 9.70 21.07 19.58
CA ASN A 69 8.90 20.12 18.79
C ASN A 69 8.70 18.74 19.44
N ASN A 70 8.75 18.63 20.78
CA ASN A 70 8.57 17.34 21.48
C ASN A 70 7.20 16.67 21.28
N LYS A 71 6.19 17.41 20.81
CA LYS A 71 4.86 16.84 20.53
C LYS A 71 4.77 16.23 19.12
N LEU A 72 5.69 16.58 18.22
CA LEU A 72 5.67 16.12 16.84
C LEU A 72 6.36 14.77 16.72
N ALA A 73 5.61 13.75 16.28
CA ALA A 73 6.14 12.40 16.07
C ALA A 73 7.31 12.37 15.06
N GLU A 74 7.27 13.23 14.04
CA GLU A 74 8.31 13.32 13.02
C GLU A 74 9.70 13.59 13.62
N THR A 75 9.78 14.51 14.60
CA THR A 75 11.05 14.85 15.28
C THR A 75 11.65 13.64 15.98
N TRP A 76 10.81 12.87 16.69
CA TRP A 76 11.23 11.65 17.38
C TRP A 76 11.66 10.55 16.40
N ILE A 77 10.91 10.35 15.32
CA ILE A 77 11.24 9.35 14.29
C ILE A 77 12.57 9.68 13.61
N ARG A 78 12.82 10.96 13.29
CA ARG A 78 14.11 11.41 12.75
C ARG A 78 15.25 11.16 13.73
N TYR A 79 15.01 11.40 15.02
CA TYR A 79 16.04 11.17 16.04
C TYR A 79 16.35 9.67 16.23
N MET A 80 15.32 8.81 16.20
CA MET A 80 15.53 7.35 16.17
C MET A 80 16.34 6.93 14.94
N ALA A 81 16.00 7.46 13.76
CA ALA A 81 16.70 7.16 12.51
C ALA A 81 18.18 7.58 12.55
N TYR A 82 18.51 8.70 13.20
CA TYR A 82 19.89 9.12 13.43
C TYR A 82 20.68 8.07 14.22
N HIS A 83 20.15 7.59 15.35
CA HIS A 83 20.82 6.55 16.14
C HIS A 83 20.93 5.22 15.41
N LEU A 84 19.92 4.84 14.62
CA LEU A 84 19.98 3.64 13.77
C LEU A 84 21.03 3.73 12.66
N ASN A 85 21.17 4.90 12.03
CA ASN A 85 22.22 5.11 11.02
C ASN A 85 23.62 4.99 11.63
N ASN A 86 23.76 5.24 12.93
CA ASN A 86 24.98 5.03 13.71
C ASN A 86 25.06 3.64 14.37
N SER A 87 24.21 2.70 13.96
CA SER A 87 24.14 1.33 14.49
C SER A 87 23.85 1.23 16.00
N ASN A 88 23.31 2.29 16.62
CA ASN A 88 23.01 2.34 18.04
C ASN A 88 21.53 2.04 18.30
N LEU A 89 21.14 0.77 18.19
CA LEU A 89 19.76 0.33 18.41
C LEU A 89 19.26 0.64 19.82
N LYS A 90 20.10 0.49 20.85
CA LYS A 90 19.75 0.77 22.25
C LYS A 90 19.31 2.22 22.44
N LEU A 91 20.08 3.18 21.93
CA LEU A 91 19.73 4.60 22.01
C LEU A 91 18.48 4.92 21.19
N ALA A 92 18.30 4.29 20.04
CA ALA A 92 17.08 4.45 19.25
C ALA A 92 15.83 3.96 20.02
N ARG A 93 15.92 2.86 20.78
CA ARG A 93 14.85 2.39 21.68
C ARG A 93 14.56 3.41 22.78
N GLU A 94 15.60 3.93 23.45
CA GLU A 94 15.45 4.96 24.50
C GLU A 94 14.75 6.22 23.96
N VAL A 95 15.11 6.67 22.75
CA VAL A 95 14.45 7.79 22.08
C VAL A 95 13.00 7.48 21.74
N ALA A 96 12.69 6.27 21.25
CA ALA A 96 11.31 5.85 20.98
C ALA A 96 10.44 5.88 22.25
N GLU A 97 10.95 5.33 23.35
CA GLU A 97 10.25 5.31 24.64
C GLU A 97 10.03 6.72 25.21
N ARG A 98 11.02 7.61 25.06
CA ARG A 98 10.87 9.03 25.42
C ARG A 98 9.79 9.70 24.56
N GLY A 99 9.80 9.45 23.25
CA GLY A 99 8.81 10.02 22.34
C GLY A 99 7.38 9.56 22.63
N ILE A 100 7.19 8.28 22.94
CA ILE A 100 5.87 7.73 23.28
C ILE A 100 5.28 8.38 24.54
N LYS A 101 6.13 8.78 25.49
CA LYS A 101 5.73 9.51 26.71
C LYS A 101 5.53 11.00 26.46
N ALA A 102 6.27 11.59 25.53
CA ALA A 102 6.27 13.03 25.26
C ALA A 102 5.10 13.47 24.35
N ILE A 103 4.73 12.67 23.37
CA ILE A 103 3.61 12.97 22.46
C ILE A 103 2.31 12.99 23.25
N THR A 104 1.53 14.05 23.07
CA THR A 104 0.26 14.23 23.75
C THR A 104 -0.73 13.12 23.40
N ILE A 105 -1.49 12.66 24.40
CA ILE A 105 -2.48 11.58 24.25
C ILE A 105 -3.55 11.92 23.17
N ASN A 106 -3.80 13.21 22.95
CA ASN A 106 -4.76 13.69 21.94
C ASN A 106 -4.26 13.53 20.49
N ASP A 107 -2.94 13.48 20.27
CA ASP A 107 -2.37 13.24 18.94
C ASP A 107 -2.25 11.73 18.68
N LEU A 108 -3.41 11.09 18.47
CA LEU A 108 -3.51 9.66 18.23
C LEU A 108 -2.73 9.25 16.97
N GLN A 109 -2.77 10.07 15.92
CA GLN A 109 -2.10 9.77 14.65
C GLN A 109 -0.58 9.87 14.78
N GLY A 110 -0.06 10.94 15.39
CA GLY A 110 1.37 11.09 15.63
C GLY A 110 1.91 9.98 16.53
N ARG A 111 1.18 9.64 17.60
CA ARG A 111 1.56 8.55 18.49
C ARG A 111 1.57 7.20 17.77
N MET A 112 0.56 6.91 16.96
CA MET A 112 0.52 5.69 16.14
C MET A 112 1.68 5.64 15.14
N ASN A 113 2.02 6.76 14.49
CA ASN A 113 3.15 6.84 13.57
C ASN A 113 4.48 6.50 14.27
N LEU A 114 4.68 6.99 15.51
CA LEU A 114 5.87 6.67 16.30
C LEU A 114 5.91 5.18 16.66
N TRP A 115 4.77 4.58 17.05
CA TRP A 115 4.69 3.13 17.29
C TRP A 115 5.01 2.32 16.03
N ILE A 116 4.50 2.71 14.87
CA ILE A 116 4.80 2.07 13.59
C ILE A 116 6.30 2.16 13.28
N ALA A 117 6.92 3.32 13.51
CA ALA A 117 8.37 3.48 13.32
C ALA A 117 9.17 2.58 14.28
N TYR A 118 8.75 2.49 15.54
CA TYR A 118 9.36 1.60 16.53
C TYR A 118 9.22 0.12 16.11
N LEU A 119 8.03 -0.31 15.68
CA LEU A 119 7.81 -1.67 15.18
C LEU A 119 8.65 -1.99 13.95
N ASN A 120 8.74 -1.07 12.98
CA ASN A 120 9.60 -1.26 11.81
C ASN A 120 11.08 -1.44 12.20
N MET A 121 11.55 -0.62 13.14
CA MET A 121 12.90 -0.72 13.68
C MET A 121 13.14 -2.09 14.33
N GLU A 122 12.26 -2.52 15.23
CA GLU A 122 12.39 -3.79 15.94
C GLU A 122 12.28 -4.99 15.01
N VAL A 123 11.35 -4.99 14.06
CA VAL A 123 11.22 -6.10 13.11
C VAL A 123 12.46 -6.23 12.24
N LYS A 124 13.08 -5.11 11.85
CA LYS A 124 14.22 -5.13 10.92
C LYS A 124 15.57 -5.35 11.58
N TYR A 125 15.78 -4.76 12.76
CA TYR A 125 17.09 -4.70 13.41
C TYR A 125 17.12 -5.31 14.81
N GLY A 126 15.94 -5.50 15.43
CA GLY A 126 15.82 -5.96 16.80
C GLY A 126 15.17 -7.34 16.91
N ASP A 127 14.83 -7.64 18.15
CA ASP A 127 14.28 -8.90 18.64
C ASP A 127 13.00 -8.70 19.48
N ASN A 128 12.71 -7.46 19.88
CA ASN A 128 11.63 -7.14 20.81
C ASN A 128 10.29 -6.78 20.13
N ALA A 129 10.13 -7.13 18.86
CA ALA A 129 8.98 -6.69 18.05
C ALA A 129 7.63 -7.17 18.60
N LYS A 130 7.57 -8.38 19.18
CA LYS A 130 6.33 -8.95 19.74
C LYS A 130 5.85 -8.17 20.97
N ASP A 131 6.74 -7.78 21.87
CA ASP A 131 6.33 -7.05 23.08
C ASP A 131 6.04 -5.58 22.80
N VAL A 132 6.79 -4.96 21.88
CA VAL A 132 6.44 -3.63 21.36
C VAL A 132 5.07 -3.66 20.69
N PHE A 133 4.73 -4.72 19.94
CA PHE A 133 3.41 -4.87 19.33
C PHE A 133 2.31 -4.99 20.38
N LYS A 134 2.47 -5.85 21.40
CA LYS A 134 1.52 -5.97 22.53
C LYS A 134 1.30 -4.65 23.26
N ARG A 135 2.35 -3.84 23.44
CA ARG A 135 2.21 -2.51 24.05
C ARG A 135 1.50 -1.53 23.12
N SER A 136 1.76 -1.61 21.82
CA SER A 136 1.16 -0.74 20.83
C SER A 136 -0.35 -0.95 20.69
N ILE A 137 -0.85 -2.19 20.77
CA ILE A 137 -2.30 -2.47 20.73
C ILE A 137 -3.03 -1.95 21.96
N ASN A 138 -2.38 -1.82 23.11
CA ASN A 138 -2.98 -1.27 24.32
C ASN A 138 -3.06 0.26 24.31
N CYS A 139 -2.28 0.92 23.44
CA CYS A 139 -2.17 2.37 23.39
C CYS A 139 -2.84 3.00 22.16
N ASN A 140 -3.25 2.20 21.18
CA ASN A 140 -3.83 2.64 19.90
C ASN A 140 -5.02 1.73 19.55
N ASP A 141 -5.72 2.04 18.46
CA ASP A 141 -6.74 1.14 17.92
C ASP A 141 -6.15 -0.25 17.57
N PRO A 142 -6.59 -1.34 18.24
CA PRO A 142 -6.02 -2.66 18.02
C PRO A 142 -6.17 -3.14 16.57
N ALA A 143 -7.33 -2.93 15.94
CA ALA A 143 -7.61 -3.40 14.59
C ALA A 143 -6.63 -2.79 13.57
N THR A 144 -6.42 -1.48 13.64
CA THR A 144 -5.45 -0.77 12.82
C THR A 144 -4.04 -1.29 13.05
N MET A 145 -3.66 -1.52 14.31
CA MET A 145 -2.31 -2.03 14.64
C MET A 145 -2.07 -3.44 14.07
N TYR A 146 -3.06 -4.34 14.07
CA TYR A 146 -2.93 -5.66 13.41
C TYR A 146 -2.64 -5.53 11.91
N ILE A 147 -3.35 -4.63 11.20
CA ILE A 147 -3.07 -4.34 9.77
C ILE A 147 -1.66 -3.81 9.57
N LYS A 148 -1.24 -2.84 10.40
CA LYS A 148 0.11 -2.27 10.29
C LYS A 148 1.16 -3.34 10.54
N MET A 149 1.01 -4.15 11.57
CA MET A 149 1.97 -5.20 11.91
C MET A 149 2.08 -6.27 10.82
N PHE A 150 0.95 -6.72 10.27
CA PHE A 150 0.93 -7.62 9.12
C PHE A 150 1.74 -7.06 7.94
N ARG A 151 1.52 -5.78 7.60
CA ARG A 151 2.22 -5.11 6.50
C ARG A 151 3.72 -4.95 6.77
N ILE A 152 4.11 -4.66 8.02
CA ILE A 152 5.51 -4.56 8.42
C ILE A 152 6.20 -5.91 8.25
N TYR A 153 5.64 -6.99 8.81
CA TYR A 153 6.21 -8.33 8.66
C TYR A 153 6.29 -8.78 7.20
N SER A 154 5.24 -8.52 6.42
CA SER A 154 5.21 -8.82 4.98
C SER A 154 6.33 -8.09 4.22
N LYS A 155 6.55 -6.80 4.49
CA LYS A 155 7.62 -6.01 3.86
C LYS A 155 9.02 -6.47 4.27
N CYS A 156 9.18 -6.96 5.50
CA CYS A 156 10.44 -7.47 6.01
C CYS A 156 10.72 -8.93 5.62
N GLY A 157 9.86 -9.57 4.82
CA GLY A 157 10.03 -10.96 4.39
C GLY A 157 9.78 -12.00 5.50
N LYS A 158 9.18 -11.60 6.63
CA LYS A 158 8.84 -12.51 7.74
C LYS A 158 7.45 -13.13 7.51
N ALA A 159 7.35 -13.99 6.49
CA ALA A 159 6.09 -14.54 6.00
C ALA A 159 5.26 -15.26 7.08
N GLU A 160 5.89 -16.14 7.87
CA GLU A 160 5.22 -16.92 8.92
C GLU A 160 4.59 -16.03 9.99
N LEU A 161 5.37 -15.08 10.52
CA LEU A 161 4.89 -14.12 11.52
C LEU A 161 3.79 -13.21 10.97
N ALA A 162 3.87 -12.83 9.68
CA ALA A 162 2.80 -12.07 9.03
C ALA A 162 1.49 -12.88 9.02
N MET A 163 1.54 -14.13 8.57
CA MET A 163 0.36 -15.01 8.53
C MET A 163 -0.22 -15.26 9.93
N GLU A 164 0.62 -15.52 10.93
CA GLU A 164 0.20 -15.70 12.33
C GLU A 164 -0.53 -14.45 12.85
N THR A 165 0.08 -13.28 12.67
CA THR A 165 -0.49 -11.99 13.11
C THR A 165 -1.82 -11.69 12.41
N ALA A 166 -1.91 -11.96 11.11
CA ALA A 166 -3.15 -11.73 10.36
C ALA A 166 -4.25 -12.70 10.78
N ASN A 167 -3.94 -13.99 10.97
CA ASN A 167 -4.91 -14.99 11.45
C ASN A 167 -5.43 -14.67 12.85
N GLU A 168 -4.57 -14.20 13.75
CA GLU A 168 -4.99 -13.70 15.06
C GLU A 168 -5.90 -12.46 14.92
N GLY A 169 -5.51 -11.51 14.06
CA GLY A 169 -6.26 -10.28 13.80
C GLY A 169 -7.66 -10.53 13.24
N ILE A 170 -7.82 -11.37 12.20
CA ILE A 170 -9.13 -11.71 11.64
C ILE A 170 -10.00 -12.53 12.60
N SER A 171 -9.37 -13.23 13.55
CA SER A 171 -10.12 -13.97 14.57
C SER A 171 -10.68 -13.06 15.67
N LYS A 172 -9.97 -11.97 15.99
CA LYS A 172 -10.43 -10.97 16.95
C LYS A 172 -11.36 -9.93 16.31
N PHE A 173 -11.13 -9.61 15.03
CA PHE A 173 -11.86 -8.58 14.29
C PHE A 173 -12.39 -9.15 12.96
N PRO A 174 -13.49 -9.92 12.97
CA PRO A 174 -14.06 -10.51 11.77
C PRO A 174 -14.47 -9.49 10.70
N ASP A 175 -14.95 -8.32 11.11
CA ASP A 175 -15.43 -7.25 10.21
C ASP A 175 -14.27 -6.47 9.54
N LEU A 176 -13.02 -6.81 9.85
CA LEU A 176 -11.84 -6.11 9.34
C LEU A 176 -11.49 -6.54 7.91
N ASN A 177 -12.32 -6.15 6.95
CA ASN A 177 -12.20 -6.50 5.53
C ASN A 177 -10.82 -6.23 4.93
N GLU A 178 -10.18 -5.12 5.34
CA GLU A 178 -8.83 -4.75 4.87
C GLU A 178 -7.80 -5.83 5.20
N LEU A 179 -7.85 -6.42 6.40
CA LEU A 179 -6.91 -7.46 6.81
C LEU A 179 -7.16 -8.78 6.07
N TRP A 180 -8.42 -9.17 5.86
CA TRP A 180 -8.77 -10.33 5.03
C TRP A 180 -8.20 -10.21 3.62
N ILE A 181 -8.44 -9.06 2.98
CA ILE A 181 -7.97 -8.79 1.62
C ILE A 181 -6.45 -8.76 1.54
N ASP A 182 -5.79 -8.17 2.53
CA ASP A 182 -4.33 -8.09 2.59
C ASP A 182 -3.69 -9.48 2.78
N LEU A 183 -4.28 -10.34 3.61
CA LEU A 183 -3.85 -11.73 3.77
C LEU A 183 -4.10 -12.57 2.50
N LEU A 184 -5.26 -12.40 1.86
CA LEU A 184 -5.54 -13.03 0.56
C LEU A 184 -4.51 -12.61 -0.49
N LYS A 185 -4.27 -11.30 -0.64
CA LYS A 185 -3.23 -10.78 -1.55
C LYS A 185 -1.86 -11.40 -1.28
N PHE A 186 -1.54 -11.64 -0.01
CA PHE A 186 -0.28 -12.28 0.37
C PHE A 186 -0.25 -13.74 -0.08
N TYR A 187 -1.29 -14.53 0.17
CA TYR A 187 -1.36 -15.92 -0.30
C TYR A 187 -1.25 -16.06 -1.82
N TYR A 188 -1.95 -15.21 -2.58
CA TYR A 188 -1.85 -15.23 -4.05
C TYR A 188 -0.45 -14.85 -4.57
N LYS A 189 0.23 -13.92 -3.91
CA LYS A 189 1.62 -13.55 -4.29
C LYS A 189 2.62 -14.65 -4.01
N GLU A 190 2.43 -15.38 -2.91
CA GLU A 190 3.28 -16.51 -2.51
C GLU A 190 2.90 -17.83 -3.20
N GLY A 191 1.88 -17.84 -4.08
CA GLY A 191 1.42 -19.04 -4.78
C GLY A 191 0.68 -20.05 -3.89
N LYS A 192 0.22 -19.65 -2.70
CA LYS A 192 -0.48 -20.52 -1.73
C LYS A 192 -1.99 -20.55 -1.98
N ALA A 193 -2.41 -21.10 -3.11
CA ALA A 193 -3.82 -21.14 -3.53
C ALA A 193 -4.72 -21.89 -2.54
N ASP A 194 -4.25 -22.99 -1.95
CA ASP A 194 -5.04 -23.77 -0.99
C ASP A 194 -5.34 -22.98 0.29
N CYS A 195 -4.35 -22.25 0.81
CA CYS A 195 -4.55 -21.35 1.94
C CYS A 195 -5.55 -20.23 1.62
N ALA A 196 -5.54 -19.69 0.39
CA ALA A 196 -6.51 -18.69 -0.04
C ALA A 196 -7.95 -19.25 -0.10
N LYS A 197 -8.13 -20.48 -0.59
CA LYS A 197 -9.44 -21.16 -0.62
C LYS A 197 -9.96 -21.43 0.79
N GLU A 198 -9.10 -21.92 1.69
CA GLU A 198 -9.49 -22.13 3.09
C GLU A 198 -9.87 -20.81 3.77
N LEU A 199 -9.12 -19.73 3.49
CA LEU A 199 -9.42 -18.42 4.02
C LEU A 199 -10.75 -17.86 3.48
N HIS A 200 -11.07 -18.09 2.19
CA HIS A 200 -12.37 -17.73 1.61
C HIS A 200 -13.52 -18.45 2.31
N LYS A 201 -13.37 -19.74 2.60
CA LYS A 201 -14.35 -20.52 3.39
C LYS A 201 -14.49 -19.98 4.82
N LYS A 202 -13.40 -19.56 5.45
CA LYS A 202 -13.46 -18.92 6.79
C LYS A 202 -14.17 -17.57 6.73
N ALA A 203 -13.93 -16.77 5.69
CA ALA A 203 -14.59 -15.49 5.51
C ALA A 203 -16.11 -15.64 5.33
N SER A 204 -16.59 -16.69 4.63
CA SER A 204 -18.03 -16.92 4.45
C SER A 204 -18.76 -17.24 5.76
N GLN A 205 -18.07 -17.83 6.73
CA GLN A 205 -18.64 -18.20 8.03
C GLN A 205 -18.61 -17.06 9.05
N ARG A 206 -17.65 -16.13 8.93
CA ARG A 206 -17.38 -15.10 9.95
C ARG A 206 -17.79 -13.69 9.55
N CYS A 207 -17.77 -13.36 8.26
CA CYS A 207 -18.10 -12.02 7.78
C CYS A 207 -19.60 -11.89 7.51
N SER A 208 -20.13 -10.67 7.55
CA SER A 208 -21.50 -10.43 7.10
C SER A 208 -21.66 -10.71 5.60
N LYS A 209 -22.88 -11.00 5.14
CA LYS A 209 -23.13 -11.29 3.70
C LYS A 209 -22.62 -10.17 2.77
N ARG A 210 -22.80 -8.90 3.17
CA ARG A 210 -22.37 -7.75 2.37
C ARG A 210 -20.85 -7.69 2.21
N GLU A 211 -20.14 -7.95 3.30
CA GLU A 211 -18.68 -7.95 3.34
C GLU A 211 -18.09 -9.16 2.62
N PHE A 212 -18.70 -10.32 2.80
CA PHE A 212 -18.32 -11.53 2.09
C PHE A 212 -18.43 -11.36 0.57
N CYS A 213 -19.48 -10.69 0.07
CA CYS A 213 -19.59 -10.33 -1.35
C CYS A 213 -18.43 -9.43 -1.79
N TYR A 214 -18.04 -8.45 -0.98
CA TYR A 214 -16.90 -7.57 -1.28
C TYR A 214 -15.58 -8.34 -1.29
N ILE A 215 -15.31 -9.17 -0.27
CA ILE A 215 -14.12 -10.04 -0.22
C ILE A 215 -14.07 -10.96 -1.43
N THR A 216 -15.20 -11.58 -1.80
CA THR A 216 -15.28 -12.46 -2.98
C THR A 216 -14.97 -11.70 -4.28
N SER A 217 -15.44 -10.46 -4.44
CA SER A 217 -15.05 -9.63 -5.59
C SER A 217 -13.54 -9.38 -5.64
N GLN A 218 -12.90 -9.17 -4.49
CA GLN A 218 -11.44 -8.99 -4.42
C GLN A 218 -10.69 -10.28 -4.74
N ILE A 219 -11.18 -11.44 -4.29
CA ILE A 219 -10.60 -12.74 -4.64
C ILE A 219 -10.69 -12.99 -6.14
N ALA A 220 -11.84 -12.72 -6.75
CA ALA A 220 -12.01 -12.85 -8.20
C ALA A 220 -10.97 -12.00 -8.96
N LEU A 221 -10.75 -10.74 -8.54
CA LEU A 221 -9.69 -9.89 -9.12
C LEU A 221 -8.27 -10.45 -8.92
N LEU A 222 -8.01 -11.14 -7.81
CA LEU A 222 -6.73 -11.79 -7.54
C LEU A 222 -6.52 -13.04 -8.40
N GLU A 223 -7.57 -13.83 -8.64
CA GLU A 223 -7.55 -14.96 -9.56
C GLU A 223 -7.20 -14.51 -10.99
N TYR A 224 -7.81 -13.43 -11.49
CA TYR A 224 -7.43 -12.83 -12.79
C TYR A 224 -5.97 -12.39 -12.86
N LYS A 225 -5.36 -12.03 -11.73
CA LYS A 225 -4.01 -11.44 -11.70
C LYS A 225 -2.90 -12.47 -11.48
N TYR A 226 -3.12 -13.43 -10.59
CA TYR A 226 -2.09 -14.38 -10.13
C TYR A 226 -2.50 -15.85 -10.25
N GLY A 227 -3.81 -16.14 -10.34
CA GLY A 227 -4.35 -17.49 -10.33
C GLY A 227 -4.96 -17.87 -11.67
N ASP A 228 -6.14 -18.49 -11.63
CA ASP A 228 -6.87 -18.93 -12.81
C ASP A 228 -7.99 -17.92 -13.19
N PRO A 229 -7.89 -17.26 -14.35
CA PRO A 229 -8.93 -16.33 -14.83
C PRO A 229 -10.31 -16.96 -14.99
N ASN A 230 -10.40 -18.27 -15.30
CA ASN A 230 -11.70 -18.94 -15.40
C ASN A 230 -12.36 -19.05 -14.03
N SER A 231 -11.60 -19.41 -12.99
CA SER A 231 -12.07 -19.36 -11.61
C SER A 231 -12.53 -17.94 -11.20
N GLY A 232 -11.77 -16.92 -11.58
CA GLY A 232 -12.15 -15.52 -11.37
C GLY A 232 -13.45 -15.14 -12.08
N GLN A 233 -13.67 -15.64 -13.30
CA GLN A 233 -14.92 -15.47 -14.04
C GLN A 233 -16.09 -16.12 -13.31
N ASP A 234 -15.95 -17.39 -12.92
CA ASP A 234 -16.99 -18.13 -12.19
C ASP A 234 -17.38 -17.45 -10.88
N MET A 235 -16.40 -16.88 -10.16
CA MET A 235 -16.66 -16.14 -8.94
C MET A 235 -17.47 -14.86 -9.20
N PHE A 236 -17.17 -14.11 -10.26
CA PHE A 236 -17.98 -12.93 -10.62
C PHE A 236 -19.38 -13.31 -11.12
N GLU A 237 -19.51 -14.36 -11.92
CA GLU A 237 -20.83 -14.84 -12.39
C GLU A 237 -21.71 -15.22 -11.20
N LYS A 238 -21.20 -16.03 -10.25
CA LYS A 238 -21.92 -16.36 -9.01
C LYS A 238 -22.27 -15.12 -8.18
N LEU A 239 -21.35 -14.16 -8.10
CA LEU A 239 -21.58 -12.91 -7.37
C LEU A 239 -22.72 -12.07 -8.00
N LEU A 240 -22.78 -12.07 -9.33
CA LEU A 240 -23.79 -11.36 -10.11
C LEU A 240 -25.14 -12.09 -10.15
N ASP A 241 -25.16 -13.41 -10.07
CA ASP A 241 -26.40 -14.19 -9.91
C ASP A 241 -27.13 -13.80 -8.62
N GLU A 242 -26.39 -13.64 -7.52
CA GLU A 242 -26.96 -13.19 -6.24
C GLU A 242 -27.23 -11.67 -6.20
N ASN A 243 -26.48 -10.87 -6.97
CA ASN A 243 -26.47 -9.41 -6.86
C ASN A 243 -26.58 -8.69 -8.21
N ALA A 244 -27.49 -9.12 -9.09
CA ALA A 244 -27.56 -8.66 -10.48
C ALA A 244 -27.58 -7.13 -10.67
N LYS A 245 -28.17 -6.37 -9.72
CA LYS A 245 -28.31 -4.89 -9.79
C LYS A 245 -27.11 -4.10 -9.23
N ARG A 246 -26.08 -4.78 -8.70
CA ARG A 246 -24.84 -4.19 -8.16
C ARG A 246 -23.87 -3.84 -9.29
N MET A 247 -23.88 -2.57 -9.69
CA MET A 247 -23.10 -2.05 -10.82
C MET A 247 -21.60 -2.06 -10.57
N ASP A 248 -21.17 -1.92 -9.32
CA ASP A 248 -19.78 -2.01 -8.92
C ASP A 248 -19.14 -3.36 -9.26
N PHE A 249 -19.87 -4.47 -9.08
CA PHE A 249 -19.40 -5.80 -9.47
C PHE A 249 -19.33 -5.98 -10.98
N TRP A 250 -20.33 -5.48 -11.72
CA TRP A 250 -20.26 -5.42 -13.19
C TRP A 250 -19.05 -4.65 -13.68
N GLN A 251 -18.78 -3.49 -13.08
CA GLN A 251 -17.64 -2.66 -13.47
C GLN A 251 -16.31 -3.38 -13.27
N GLN A 252 -16.11 -3.96 -12.08
CA GLN A 252 -14.90 -4.73 -11.75
C GLN A 252 -14.75 -5.96 -12.65
N TYR A 253 -15.83 -6.72 -12.87
CA TYR A 253 -15.83 -7.90 -13.73
C TYR A 253 -15.44 -7.54 -15.17
N ILE A 254 -16.09 -6.52 -15.75
CA ILE A 254 -15.80 -6.06 -17.11
C ILE A 254 -14.34 -5.59 -17.23
N ASP A 255 -13.84 -4.80 -16.27
CA ASP A 255 -12.43 -4.34 -16.30
C ASP A 255 -11.43 -5.49 -16.25
N ALA A 256 -11.67 -6.44 -15.35
CA ALA A 256 -10.80 -7.60 -15.20
C ALA A 256 -10.83 -8.48 -16.46
N HIS A 257 -12.03 -8.72 -17.02
CA HIS A 257 -12.21 -9.57 -18.18
C HIS A 257 -11.66 -8.93 -19.46
N ILE A 258 -11.86 -7.62 -19.66
CA ILE A 258 -11.23 -6.86 -20.77
C ILE A 258 -9.71 -7.00 -20.68
N LYS A 259 -9.13 -6.73 -19.50
CA LYS A 259 -7.68 -6.78 -19.30
C LYS A 259 -7.11 -8.17 -19.57
N TYR A 260 -7.84 -9.22 -19.22
CA TYR A 260 -7.43 -10.60 -19.47
C TYR A 260 -7.56 -10.98 -20.94
N LYS A 261 -8.74 -10.80 -21.53
CA LYS A 261 -9.06 -11.24 -22.89
C LYS A 261 -8.36 -10.44 -23.98
N LEU A 262 -8.00 -9.19 -23.69
CA LEU A 262 -7.23 -8.34 -24.61
C LEU A 262 -5.74 -8.28 -24.26
N LYS A 263 -5.26 -9.14 -23.36
CA LYS A 263 -3.84 -9.23 -23.06
C LYS A 263 -3.08 -9.61 -24.33
N ASN A 264 -2.10 -8.79 -24.72
CA ASN A 264 -1.34 -8.94 -25.97
C ASN A 264 -2.23 -8.91 -27.23
N PHE A 265 -3.22 -8.01 -27.27
CA PHE A 265 -4.16 -7.85 -28.38
C PHE A 265 -3.50 -7.83 -29.76
N ASP A 266 -2.42 -7.05 -29.92
CA ASP A 266 -1.74 -6.89 -31.22
C ASP A 266 -1.12 -8.21 -31.73
N ASN A 267 -0.71 -9.08 -30.82
CA ASN A 267 -0.06 -10.36 -31.13
C ASN A 267 -1.06 -11.53 -31.25
N MET A 268 -2.37 -11.29 -31.08
CA MET A 268 -3.36 -12.35 -31.18
C MET A 268 -3.78 -12.64 -32.61
N GLU A 269 -4.03 -13.93 -32.89
CA GLU A 269 -4.67 -14.36 -34.13
C GLU A 269 -6.01 -13.66 -34.31
N LYS A 270 -6.33 -13.28 -35.55
CA LYS A 270 -7.55 -12.55 -35.89
C LYS A 270 -8.82 -13.28 -35.44
N SER A 271 -8.82 -14.63 -35.51
CA SER A 271 -9.92 -15.48 -35.04
C SER A 271 -10.14 -15.33 -33.53
N LYS A 272 -9.09 -15.55 -32.72
CA LYS A 272 -9.14 -15.42 -31.25
C LYS A 272 -9.47 -14.01 -30.77
N ARG A 273 -9.02 -12.97 -31.50
CA ARG A 273 -9.42 -11.58 -31.25
C ARG A 273 -10.91 -11.40 -31.40
N THR A 274 -11.48 -11.88 -32.52
CA THR A 274 -12.90 -11.74 -32.80
C THR A 274 -13.74 -12.46 -31.75
N GLU A 275 -13.35 -13.68 -31.37
CA GLU A 275 -14.01 -14.45 -30.32
C GLU A 275 -13.97 -13.73 -28.96
N SER A 276 -12.78 -13.25 -28.56
CA SER A 276 -12.60 -12.52 -27.29
C SER A 276 -13.42 -11.23 -27.25
N MET A 277 -13.47 -10.49 -28.37
CA MET A 277 -14.29 -9.29 -28.51
C MET A 277 -15.78 -9.61 -28.43
N GLU A 278 -16.22 -10.72 -29.02
CA GLU A 278 -17.62 -11.15 -28.96
C GLU A 278 -18.04 -11.60 -27.55
N GLN A 279 -17.17 -12.33 -26.84
CA GLN A 279 -17.38 -12.68 -25.44
C GLN A 279 -17.53 -11.42 -24.56
N LEU A 280 -16.65 -10.42 -24.74
CA LEU A 280 -16.73 -9.14 -24.04
C LEU A 280 -18.01 -8.37 -24.38
N ARG A 281 -18.37 -8.29 -25.66
CA ARG A 281 -19.63 -7.70 -26.10
C ARG A 281 -20.81 -8.39 -25.41
N ASN A 282 -20.84 -9.71 -25.33
CA ASN A 282 -21.93 -10.44 -24.70
C ASN A 282 -22.08 -10.12 -23.21
N ILE A 283 -20.98 -9.87 -22.48
CA ILE A 283 -21.03 -9.39 -21.09
C ILE A 283 -21.69 -8.00 -21.02
N PHE A 284 -21.30 -7.07 -21.91
CA PHE A 284 -21.95 -5.75 -21.99
C PHE A 284 -23.44 -5.87 -22.34
N LYS A 285 -23.80 -6.72 -23.32
CA LYS A 285 -25.21 -6.96 -23.68
C LYS A 285 -26.00 -7.42 -22.47
N ARG A 286 -25.52 -8.43 -21.73
CA ARG A 286 -26.15 -8.93 -20.48
C ARG A 286 -26.33 -7.80 -19.46
N ALA A 287 -25.30 -6.98 -19.24
CA ALA A 287 -25.39 -5.85 -18.32
C ALA A 287 -26.46 -4.82 -18.74
N THR A 288 -26.65 -4.61 -20.05
CA THR A 288 -27.67 -3.68 -20.56
C THR A 288 -29.11 -4.20 -20.43
N TYR A 289 -29.33 -5.51 -20.46
CA TYR A 289 -30.66 -6.10 -20.30
C TYR A 289 -31.23 -6.00 -18.88
N LEU A 290 -30.40 -5.68 -17.89
CA LEU A 290 -30.83 -5.54 -16.50
C LEU A 290 -31.74 -4.32 -16.23
N GLY A 291 -31.80 -3.37 -17.16
CA GLY A 291 -32.66 -2.18 -17.01
C GLY A 291 -32.35 -1.38 -15.75
N LEU A 292 -31.06 -1.13 -15.45
CA LEU A 292 -30.66 -0.38 -14.25
C LEU A 292 -31.11 1.07 -14.33
N LYS A 293 -30.99 1.84 -13.24
CA LYS A 293 -31.32 3.28 -13.24
C LYS A 293 -30.47 4.06 -14.28
N PRO A 294 -30.96 5.17 -14.85
CA PRO A 294 -30.28 5.91 -15.94
C PRO A 294 -28.83 6.28 -15.64
N LYS A 295 -28.54 6.72 -14.41
CA LYS A 295 -27.17 7.06 -13.97
C LYS A 295 -26.20 5.88 -14.09
N LYS A 296 -26.65 4.66 -13.76
CA LYS A 296 -25.84 3.44 -13.83
C LYS A 296 -25.69 2.95 -15.28
N MET A 297 -26.77 3.00 -16.05
CA MET A 297 -26.75 2.60 -17.46
C MET A 297 -25.87 3.51 -18.30
N LYS A 298 -25.86 4.82 -18.02
CA LYS A 298 -24.93 5.77 -18.65
C LYS A 298 -23.47 5.35 -18.47
N ILE A 299 -23.09 4.87 -17.28
CA ILE A 299 -21.72 4.41 -17.00
C ILE A 299 -21.40 3.15 -17.82
N ILE A 300 -22.33 2.19 -17.90
CA ILE A 300 -22.16 0.95 -18.67
C ILE A 300 -22.04 1.27 -20.17
N PHE A 301 -22.93 2.09 -20.73
CA PHE A 301 -22.88 2.48 -22.13
C PHE A 301 -21.64 3.31 -22.47
N ALA A 302 -21.22 4.23 -21.59
CA ALA A 302 -20.00 5.00 -21.78
C ALA A 302 -18.77 4.08 -21.83
N LYS A 303 -18.72 3.08 -20.96
CA LYS A 303 -17.64 2.10 -20.92
C LYS A 303 -17.65 1.13 -22.12
N TRP A 304 -18.83 0.74 -22.57
CA TRP A 304 -18.96 -0.06 -23.79
C TRP A 304 -18.52 0.74 -25.02
N LEU A 305 -18.91 2.02 -25.09
CA LEU A 305 -18.50 2.90 -26.18
C LEU A 305 -16.98 3.14 -26.17
N SER A 306 -16.35 3.33 -24.99
CA SER A 306 -14.89 3.44 -24.91
C SER A 306 -14.21 2.16 -25.37
N PHE A 307 -14.71 1.00 -24.97
CA PHE A 307 -14.21 -0.30 -25.44
C PHE A 307 -14.30 -0.46 -26.97
N GLU A 308 -15.43 -0.09 -27.60
CA GLU A 308 -15.56 -0.15 -29.06
C GLU A 308 -14.79 0.96 -29.80
N THR A 309 -14.39 2.02 -29.10
CA THR A 309 -13.51 3.07 -29.64
C THR A 309 -12.07 2.58 -29.68
N ASP A 310 -11.64 1.90 -28.63
CA ASP A 310 -10.27 1.41 -28.49
C ASP A 310 -10.00 0.16 -29.33
N TYR A 311 -10.97 -0.75 -29.44
CA TYR A 311 -10.77 -2.09 -30.03
C TYR A 311 -11.78 -2.47 -31.12
N GLY A 312 -12.83 -1.67 -31.31
CA GLY A 312 -13.95 -1.99 -32.19
C GLY A 312 -13.93 -1.24 -33.52
N ASP A 313 -15.09 -1.22 -34.17
CA ASP A 313 -15.32 -0.58 -35.47
C ASP A 313 -16.41 0.49 -35.38
N ALA A 314 -16.50 1.37 -36.37
CA ALA A 314 -17.57 2.37 -36.46
C ALA A 314 -18.98 1.75 -36.42
N LYS A 315 -19.14 0.54 -36.98
CA LYS A 315 -20.41 -0.23 -36.93
C LYS A 315 -20.75 -0.67 -35.51
N SER A 316 -19.78 -1.19 -34.76
CA SER A 316 -20.04 -1.63 -33.39
C SER A 316 -20.34 -0.43 -32.48
N GLN A 317 -19.65 0.69 -32.64
CA GLN A 317 -19.98 1.94 -31.94
C GLN A 317 -21.41 2.42 -32.24
N ALA A 318 -21.86 2.33 -33.49
CA ALA A 318 -23.23 2.67 -33.87
C ALA A 318 -24.25 1.76 -33.17
N THR A 319 -23.99 0.46 -33.08
CA THR A 319 -24.89 -0.47 -32.36
C THR A 319 -24.98 -0.17 -30.86
N VAL A 320 -23.88 0.27 -30.22
CA VAL A 320 -23.90 0.70 -28.81
C VAL A 320 -24.74 1.98 -28.64
N ARG A 321 -24.58 2.96 -29.54
CA ARG A 321 -25.38 4.20 -29.51
C ARG A 321 -26.87 3.93 -29.72
N GLU A 322 -27.19 3.02 -30.63
CA GLU A 322 -28.57 2.63 -30.90
C GLU A 322 -29.21 1.94 -29.70
N ARG A 323 -28.51 0.99 -29.06
CA ARG A 323 -28.97 0.37 -27.81
C ARG A 323 -29.15 1.37 -26.67
N ALA A 324 -28.28 2.38 -26.59
CA ALA A 324 -28.43 3.44 -25.60
C ALA A 324 -29.69 4.30 -25.86
N ARG A 325 -30.01 4.58 -27.13
CA ARG A 325 -31.27 5.27 -27.50
C ARG A 325 -32.50 4.45 -27.15
N GLN A 326 -32.52 3.18 -27.55
CA GLN A 326 -33.62 2.25 -27.22
C GLN A 326 -33.87 2.17 -25.72
N TYR A 327 -32.80 2.17 -24.92
CA TYR A 327 -32.94 2.22 -23.46
C TYR A 327 -33.55 3.54 -22.96
N VAL A 328 -33.16 4.69 -23.51
CA VAL A 328 -33.75 5.99 -23.16
C VAL A 328 -35.21 6.08 -23.59
N GLU A 329 -35.55 5.56 -24.75
CA GLU A 329 -36.93 5.49 -25.25
C GLU A 329 -37.79 4.58 -24.36
N SER A 330 -37.25 3.47 -23.84
CA SER A 330 -37.97 2.59 -22.92
C SER A 330 -38.23 3.19 -21.52
N LEU A 331 -37.64 4.36 -21.21
CA LEU A 331 -37.83 5.08 -19.95
C LEU A 331 -38.86 6.21 -20.06
N GLY A 332 -39.21 6.63 -21.28
CA GLY A 332 -40.29 7.58 -21.56
C GLY A 332 -41.62 6.85 -21.67
#